data_AF-A0A2T5C0F9-F1
#
_entry.id   AF-A0A2T5C0F9-F1
#
_cell.length_a   1.000
_cell.length_b   1.000
_cell.length_c   1.000
_cell.angle_alpha   90.00
_cell.angle_beta   90.00
_cell.angle_gamma   90.00
#
_symmetry.space_group_name_H-M   'P 1'
#
loop_
_entity.id
_entity.type
_entity.pdbx_description
1 polymer ?
#
loop_
_entity_poly.entity_id
_entity_poly.type
_entity_poly.pdbx_seq_one_letter_code
_entity_poly.pdbx_strand_id
1 'polypeptide(L)'
;MANLQNFKAADFVLVDGEYVSPAVKLTSVNAAIEVRVSEQTTVKLQRGIGLSKFYDVPDSEQIVDEEDMFNVTDGTPGQFIRISCTAVPDVCNILT
;
A
#
# COMPACT_ATOMS: atom_id res chain seq x y z
N MET A 1 15.12 -10.29 8.46
CA MET A 1 14.69 -9.21 9.38
C MET A 1 13.58 -8.49 8.68
N ALA A 2 12.43 -8.31 9.34
CA ALA A 2 11.31 -7.59 8.74
C ALA A 2 11.68 -6.09 8.63
N ASN A 3 11.30 -5.44 7.53
CA ASN A 3 11.58 -4.03 7.29
C ASN A 3 10.28 -3.22 7.37
N LEU A 4 10.17 -2.37 8.41
CA LEU A 4 9.02 -1.49 8.60
C LEU A 4 9.28 -0.13 7.95
N GLN A 5 8.36 0.31 7.09
CA GLN A 5 8.33 1.64 6.50
C GLN A 5 7.03 2.36 6.93
N ASN A 6 7.15 3.58 7.43
CA ASN A 6 6.02 4.41 7.88
C ASN A 6 5.85 5.59 6.93
N PHE A 7 4.61 5.78 6.45
CA PHE A 7 4.21 6.88 5.57
C PHE A 7 3.10 7.68 6.22
N LYS A 8 3.21 9.00 6.12
CA LYS A 8 2.21 9.98 6.55
C LYS A 8 1.46 10.49 5.33
N ALA A 9 0.34 11.18 5.56
CA ALA A 9 -0.45 11.83 4.51
C ALA A 9 0.38 12.62 3.47
N ALA A 10 1.42 13.35 3.92
CA ALA A 10 2.28 14.16 3.05
C ALA A 10 3.19 13.35 2.11
N ASP A 11 3.38 12.06 2.36
CA ASP A 11 4.19 11.18 1.52
C ASP A 11 3.40 10.63 0.32
N PHE A 12 2.08 10.80 0.32
CA PHE A 12 1.20 10.36 -0.77
C PHE A 12 1.17 11.40 -1.89
N VAL A 13 1.11 10.90 -3.12
CA VAL A 13 0.99 11.72 -4.33
C VAL A 13 -0.28 11.39 -5.07
N LEU A 14 -0.95 12.41 -5.61
CA LEU A 14 -2.15 12.24 -6.43
C LEU A 14 -1.75 11.84 -7.86
N VAL A 15 -2.20 10.67 -8.31
CA VAL A 15 -1.97 10.13 -9.65
C VAL A 15 -3.30 9.64 -10.19
N ASP A 16 -3.73 10.18 -11.34
CA ASP A 16 -4.96 9.76 -12.03
C ASP A 16 -6.23 9.74 -11.13
N GLY A 17 -6.29 10.63 -10.14
CA GLY A 17 -7.42 10.75 -9.21
C GLY A 17 -7.34 9.87 -7.95
N GLU A 18 -6.28 9.08 -7.79
CA GLU A 18 -6.03 8.29 -6.58
C GLU A 18 -4.75 8.76 -5.87
N TYR A 19 -4.75 8.70 -4.54
CA TYR A 19 -3.58 8.97 -3.72
C TYR A 19 -2.74 7.71 -3.57
N VAL A 20 -1.46 7.80 -3.91
CA VAL A 20 -0.57 6.64 -4.02
C VAL A 20 0.59 6.77 -3.03
N SER A 21 0.85 5.70 -2.27
CA SER A 21 1.96 5.66 -1.33
C SER A 21 3.32 5.52 -2.05
N PRO A 22 4.44 5.84 -1.39
CA PRO A 22 5.75 5.39 -1.84
C PRO A 22 5.80 3.86 -1.95
N ALA A 23 6.63 3.37 -2.87
CA ALA A 23 6.77 1.94 -3.10
C ALA A 23 7.84 1.32 -2.20
N VAL A 24 7.55 0.15 -1.65
CA VAL A 24 8.43 -0.61 -0.77
C VAL A 24 8.82 -1.91 -1.46
N LYS A 25 10.12 -2.22 -1.43
CA LYS A 25 10.64 -3.48 -1.95
C LYS A 25 10.33 -4.62 -0.98
N LEU A 26 9.68 -5.66 -1.47
CA LEU A 26 9.46 -6.90 -0.72
C LEU A 26 10.78 -7.60 -0.46
N THR A 27 11.02 -7.96 0.81
CA THR A 27 12.17 -8.78 1.20
C THR A 27 11.80 -10.25 1.36
N SER A 28 10.51 -10.54 1.56
CA SER A 28 9.97 -11.89 1.68
C SER A 28 8.70 -12.07 0.84
N VAL A 29 8.13 -13.28 0.88
CA VAL A 29 6.83 -13.59 0.25
C VAL A 29 5.65 -12.97 1.00
N ASN A 30 5.86 -12.60 2.27
CA ASN A 30 4.83 -12.04 3.12
C ASN A 30 5.09 -10.55 3.35
N ALA A 31 4.02 -9.76 3.39
CA ALA A 31 4.03 -8.40 3.88
C ALA A 31 2.72 -8.10 4.61
N ALA A 32 2.74 -7.10 5.47
CA ALA A 32 1.55 -6.55 6.10
C ALA A 32 1.51 -5.05 5.86
N ILE A 33 0.32 -4.53 5.56
CA ILE A 33 0.08 -3.11 5.35
C ILE A 33 -1.00 -2.69 6.33
N GLU A 34 -0.71 -1.73 7.20
CA GLU A 34 -1.69 -1.11 8.08
C GLU A 34 -2.05 0.25 7.51
N VAL A 35 -3.33 0.54 7.40
CA VAL A 35 -3.85 1.83 6.92
C VAL A 35 -4.78 2.41 7.96
N ARG A 36 -4.58 3.68 8.32
CA ARG A 36 -5.48 4.44 9.19
C ARG A 36 -5.98 5.68 8.47
N VAL A 37 -7.26 5.95 8.61
CA VAL A 37 -7.96 7.04 7.94
C VAL A 37 -8.90 7.74 8.91
N SER A 38 -9.15 9.02 8.65
CA SER A 38 -10.15 9.85 9.33
C SER A 38 -11.45 9.99 8.53
N GLU A 39 -11.42 9.58 7.26
CA GLU A 39 -12.56 9.51 6.36
C GLU A 39 -12.53 8.18 5.61
N GLN A 40 -13.70 7.61 5.36
CA GLN A 40 -13.80 6.35 4.63
C GLN A 40 -13.10 6.44 3.27
N THR A 41 -12.27 5.45 2.97
CA THR A 41 -11.49 5.39 1.73
C THR A 41 -11.50 3.98 1.14
N THR A 42 -11.45 3.89 -0.18
CA THR A 42 -11.19 2.63 -0.88
C THR A 42 -9.68 2.49 -1.07
N VAL A 43 -9.10 1.40 -0.57
CA VAL A 43 -7.68 1.07 -0.70
C VAL A 43 -7.50 -0.09 -1.66
N LYS A 44 -6.50 -0.01 -2.53
CA LYS A 44 -6.09 -1.09 -3.44
C LYS A 44 -4.61 -1.38 -3.29
N LEU A 45 -4.23 -2.65 -3.37
CA LEU A 45 -2.83 -3.05 -3.46
C LEU A 45 -2.33 -2.92 -4.89
N GLN A 46 -1.16 -2.30 -5.07
CA GLN A 46 -0.48 -2.22 -6.35
C GLN A 46 0.88 -2.90 -6.31
N ARG A 47 1.27 -3.55 -7.41
CA ARG A 47 2.52 -4.30 -7.55
C ARG A 47 3.32 -3.91 -8.78
N GLY A 48 4.65 -3.92 -8.67
CA GLY A 48 5.57 -3.63 -9.77
C GLY A 48 6.86 -4.45 -9.69
N ILE A 49 7.45 -4.81 -10.84
CA ILE A 49 8.77 -5.48 -10.92
C ILE A 49 9.93 -4.46 -10.83
N GLY A 50 9.59 -3.17 -10.77
CA GLY A 50 10.49 -2.04 -10.56
C GLY A 50 9.68 -0.80 -10.17
N LEU A 51 10.29 0.38 -10.25
CA LEU A 51 9.66 1.64 -9.83
C LEU A 51 8.87 2.35 -10.94
N SER A 52 8.88 1.82 -12.17
CA SER A 52 8.34 2.51 -13.35
C SER A 52 6.90 2.14 -13.73
N LYS A 53 6.42 0.95 -13.33
CA LYS A 53 5.06 0.49 -13.63
C LYS A 53 4.51 -0.32 -12.46
N PHE A 54 3.33 0.08 -12.02
CA PHE A 54 2.55 -0.60 -11.00
C PHE A 54 1.20 -0.98 -11.59
N TYR A 55 0.69 -2.12 -11.15
CA TYR A 55 -0.61 -2.65 -11.56
C TYR A 55 -1.41 -2.97 -10.31
N ASP A 56 -2.71 -2.71 -10.38
CA ASP A 56 -3.65 -3.11 -9.33
C ASP A 56 -3.66 -4.64 -9.22
N VAL A 57 -3.60 -5.12 -7.99
CA VAL A 57 -3.81 -6.53 -7.69
C VAL A 57 -5.31 -6.79 -7.78
N PRO A 58 -5.76 -7.73 -8.63
CA PRO A 58 -7.18 -8.06 -8.74
C PRO A 58 -7.78 -8.42 -7.38
N ASP A 59 -9.02 -7.99 -7.14
CA ASP A 59 -9.79 -8.29 -5.92
C ASP A 59 -9.11 -7.86 -4.60
N SER A 60 -8.13 -6.95 -4.65
CA SER A 60 -7.46 -6.37 -3.47
C SER A 60 -8.13 -5.11 -2.94
N GLU A 61 -9.24 -4.69 -3.57
CA GLU A 61 -9.98 -3.50 -3.20
C GLU A 61 -10.72 -3.71 -1.88
N GLN A 62 -10.52 -2.80 -0.93
CA GLN A 62 -11.16 -2.83 0.39
C GLN A 62 -11.57 -1.43 0.81
N ILE A 63 -12.72 -1.34 1.48
CA ILE A 63 -13.19 -0.09 2.09
C ILE A 63 -12.69 -0.05 3.53
N VAL A 64 -11.99 1.02 3.90
CA VAL A 64 -11.47 1.27 5.24
C VAL A 64 -12.17 2.50 5.82
N ASP A 65 -12.72 2.41 7.03
CA ASP A 65 -13.46 3.48 7.70
C ASP A 65 -12.75 4.07 8.93
N GLU A 66 -11.81 3.35 9.55
CA GLU A 66 -10.94 3.87 10.63
C GLU A 66 -9.52 3.30 10.54
N GLU A 67 -9.37 1.99 10.73
CA GLU A 67 -8.09 1.27 10.71
C GLU A 67 -8.31 -0.12 10.12
N ASP A 68 -7.42 -0.55 9.22
CA ASP A 68 -7.43 -1.91 8.68
C ASP A 68 -6.03 -2.42 8.37
N MET A 69 -5.90 -3.74 8.28
CA MET A 69 -4.66 -4.44 7.99
C MET A 69 -4.80 -5.39 6.80
N PHE A 70 -4.00 -5.13 5.77
CA PHE A 70 -3.90 -5.92 4.56
C PHE A 70 -2.72 -6.89 4.68
N ASN A 71 -3.00 -8.18 4.60
CA ASN A 71 -1.96 -9.20 4.57
C ASN A 71 -1.68 -9.60 3.12
N VAL A 72 -0.43 -9.48 2.71
CA VAL A 72 0.07 -9.97 1.41
C VAL A 72 0.80 -11.27 1.68
N THR A 73 0.32 -12.39 1.14
CA THR A 73 0.90 -13.72 1.42
C THR A 73 1.48 -14.41 0.17
N ASP A 74 1.36 -13.75 -0.97
CA ASP A 74 1.73 -14.25 -2.30
C ASP A 74 2.74 -13.30 -2.99
N GLY A 75 3.49 -12.55 -2.18
CA GLY A 75 4.53 -11.65 -2.66
C GLY A 75 5.71 -12.42 -3.28
N THR A 76 6.45 -11.74 -4.16
CA THR A 76 7.72 -12.25 -4.68
C THR A 76 8.87 -11.37 -4.19
N PRO A 77 9.89 -11.92 -3.51
CA PRO A 77 11.04 -11.14 -3.08
C PRO A 77 11.67 -10.36 -4.23
N GLY A 78 11.94 -9.07 -4.01
CA GLY A 78 12.45 -8.16 -5.02
C GLY A 78 11.39 -7.37 -5.81
N GLN A 79 10.12 -7.78 -5.75
CA GLN A 79 8.99 -7.00 -6.24
C GLN A 79 8.77 -5.76 -5.37
N PHE A 80 8.15 -4.73 -5.92
CA PHE A 80 7.72 -3.55 -5.19
C PHE A 80 6.21 -3.56 -4.98
N ILE A 81 5.79 -3.18 -3.78
CA ILE A 81 4.39 -2.99 -3.41
C ILE A 81 4.15 -1.55 -2.99
N ARG A 82 2.92 -1.07 -3.20
CA ARG A 82 2.40 0.20 -2.68
C ARG A 82 0.88 0.10 -2.62
N ILE A 83 0.23 1.08 -2.02
CA ILE A 83 -1.24 1.18 -2.07
C ILE A 83 -1.68 2.41 -2.88
N SER A 84 -2.85 2.31 -3.49
CA SER A 84 -3.62 3.48 -3.95
C SER A 84 -4.90 3.62 -3.14
N CYS A 85 -5.34 4.85 -2.93
CA CYS A 85 -6.47 5.20 -2.07
C CYS A 85 -7.32 6.31 -2.70
N THR A 86 -8.64 6.30 -2.49
CA THR A 86 -9.53 7.38 -2.98
C THR A 86 -9.45 8.66 -2.13
N ALA A 87 -9.07 8.53 -0.87
CA ALA A 87 -8.73 9.61 0.06
C ALA A 87 -7.39 9.33 0.73
N VAL A 88 -6.67 10.37 1.16
CA VAL A 88 -5.34 10.26 1.76
C VAL A 88 -5.42 9.59 3.14
N PRO A 89 -4.69 8.50 3.39
CA PRO A 89 -4.58 7.93 4.73
C PRO A 89 -3.79 8.85 5.68
N ASP A 90 -4.18 8.88 6.94
CA ASP A 90 -3.43 9.56 8.00
C ASP A 90 -2.10 8.86 8.26
N VAL A 91 -2.14 7.52 8.26
CA VAL A 91 -0.98 6.65 8.46
C VAL A 91 -1.05 5.46 7.50
N CYS A 92 0.09 5.10 6.93
CA CYS A 92 0.28 3.82 6.24
C CYS A 92 1.60 3.19 6.69
N ASN A 93 1.55 1.99 7.27
CA ASN A 93 2.72 1.20 7.63
C ASN A 93 2.84 0.01 6.69
N ILE A 94 4.03 -0.21 6.10
CA ILE A 94 4.31 -1.39 5.28
C ILE A 94 5.45 -2.17 5.93
N LEU A 95 5.18 -3.41 6.31
CA LEU A 95 6.15 -4.36 6.86
C LEU A 95 6.46 -5.45 5.83
N THR A 96 7.72 -5.59 5.41
CA THR A 96 8.16 -6.56 4.37
C THR A 96 9.28 -7.49 4.78
#